data_AF-A0A183G0L1-F1
#
_entry.id   AF-A0A183G0L1-F1
#
_cell.length_a   1.000
_cell.length_b   1.000
_cell.length_c   1.000
_cell.angle_alpha   90.00
_cell.angle_beta   90.00
_cell.angle_gamma   90.00
#
_symmetry.space_group_name_H-M   'P 1'
#
loop_
_entity.id
_entity.type
_entity.pdbx_description
1 polymer ?
#
loop_
_entity_poly.entity_id
_entity_poly.type
_entity_poly.pdbx_seq_one_letter_code
_entity_poly.pdbx_strand_id
1 'polypeptide(L)'
;MDVERLMKDLTVEHLHQIQENLQTEMEGKKEELREMVGRRYRDVLEASTEVVHSTVCKARFNLFEFRPLSREQQISVQRFIALHRLLAVINEPDGDALSDSFALTLAELLHKQLATEPLSPQMHSVVTGLTGRVIRTRRQLLADLEDEIGELSEPGWVANQLTALALLRGTDYEKLLDVYLAGRKNFIATLTTESSSLLSVVSELKKTLVVVEQLFAQGELVRIIQAAASPSYRPALIESIICDEAFTFGRLLMADAERVTRQLRDFKASPLLTQKIYAKCSEWITLESTTYFGVSDPARASLSSLSRLQLQFCFSFERCFRCISTFYTGVQSTRERCARYEQVELDVQPERVRESFASELYTVIERCFPLSPTPRVCVEALSFRMSKLHPGTSGNTSVGELSRARLCLALLHCDSTSFCQAMNKDGERIAAASRLLNAAAEDSLRCGKLAHCASHFGLQEEPHS
;
A
#
# COMPACT_ATOMS: atom_id res chain seq x y z
N MET A 1 46.45 -40.61 7.49
CA MET A 1 45.42 -41.36 8.25
C MET A 1 45.51 -42.81 7.83
N ASP A 2 45.53 -43.72 8.80
CA ASP A 2 45.69 -45.15 8.56
C ASP A 2 44.32 -45.77 8.26
N VAL A 3 44.05 -46.06 6.98
CA VAL A 3 42.71 -46.40 6.46
C VAL A 3 42.18 -47.70 7.07
N GLU A 4 43.07 -48.65 7.35
CA GLU A 4 42.72 -49.94 7.95
C GLU A 4 42.21 -49.82 9.39
N ARG A 5 42.62 -48.76 10.10
CA ARG A 5 42.19 -48.48 11.47
C ARG A 5 40.82 -47.82 11.50
N LEU A 6 40.54 -46.93 10.55
CA LEU A 6 39.21 -46.31 10.39
C LEU A 6 38.11 -47.34 10.08
N MET A 7 38.43 -48.36 9.28
CA MET A 7 37.47 -49.39 8.90
C MET A 7 37.16 -50.41 10.02
N LYS A 8 38.01 -50.48 11.06
CA LYS A 8 37.80 -51.38 12.20
C LYS A 8 36.96 -50.75 13.32
N ASP A 9 37.08 -49.44 13.51
CA ASP A 9 36.55 -48.77 14.70
C ASP A 9 35.24 -47.99 14.45
N LEU A 10 34.85 -47.76 13.19
CA LEU A 10 33.67 -46.96 12.82
C LEU A 10 32.70 -47.76 11.95
N THR A 11 31.40 -47.65 12.25
CA THR A 11 30.35 -48.24 11.41
C THR A 11 30.24 -47.51 10.07
N VAL A 12 29.70 -48.19 9.05
CA VAL A 12 29.54 -47.65 7.69
C VAL A 12 28.79 -46.31 7.68
N GLU A 13 27.80 -46.15 8.56
CA GLU A 13 27.05 -44.89 8.74
C GLU A 13 27.91 -43.74 9.26
N HIS A 14 28.81 -43.99 10.22
CA HIS A 14 29.74 -42.96 10.71
C HIS A 14 30.74 -42.56 9.63
N LEU A 15 31.18 -43.51 8.78
CA LEU A 15 32.03 -43.21 7.64
C LEU A 15 31.31 -42.37 6.58
N HIS A 16 30.01 -42.62 6.35
CA HIS A 16 29.20 -41.77 5.46
C HIS A 16 29.03 -40.35 6.02
N GLN A 17 28.75 -40.21 7.31
CA GLN A 17 28.63 -38.91 7.96
C GLN A 17 29.94 -38.11 7.90
N ILE A 18 31.08 -38.78 8.14
CA ILE A 18 32.40 -38.16 8.03
C ILE A 18 32.69 -37.75 6.58
N GLN A 19 32.33 -38.58 5.61
CA GLN A 19 32.49 -38.25 4.19
C GLN A 19 31.65 -37.04 3.78
N GLU A 20 30.38 -36.98 4.20
CA GLU A 20 29.47 -35.86 3.90
C GLU A 20 29.95 -34.55 4.54
N ASN A 21 30.40 -34.62 5.79
CA ASN A 21 30.96 -33.47 6.49
C ASN A 21 32.25 -32.97 5.83
N LEU A 22 33.17 -33.89 5.46
CA LEU A 22 34.40 -33.55 4.74
C LEU A 22 34.11 -32.96 3.36
N GLN A 23 33.10 -33.48 2.67
CA GLN A 23 32.70 -32.96 1.35
C GLN A 23 32.12 -31.55 1.47
N THR A 24 31.30 -31.30 2.49
CA THR A 24 30.75 -29.97 2.78
C THR A 24 31.85 -28.98 3.17
N GLU A 25 32.79 -29.37 4.03
CA GLU A 25 33.92 -28.52 4.43
C GLU A 25 34.87 -28.26 3.24
N MET A 26 35.08 -29.25 2.37
CA MET A 26 35.88 -29.11 1.16
C MET A 26 35.24 -28.15 0.15
N GLU A 27 33.93 -28.24 -0.09
CA GLU A 27 33.23 -27.29 -0.97
C GLU A 27 33.20 -25.88 -0.36
N GLY A 28 33.05 -25.75 0.96
CA GLY A 28 33.17 -24.46 1.66
C GLY A 28 34.55 -23.81 1.47
N LYS A 29 35.63 -24.55 1.74
CA LYS A 29 37.01 -24.06 1.55
C LYS A 29 37.32 -23.76 0.08
N LYS A 30 36.74 -24.50 -0.85
CA LYS A 30 36.90 -24.25 -2.29
C LYS A 30 36.24 -22.94 -2.71
N GLU A 31 35.08 -22.60 -2.16
CA GLU A 31 34.43 -21.32 -2.42
C GLU A 31 35.17 -20.15 -1.75
N GLU A 32 35.65 -20.31 -0.51
CA GLU A 32 36.52 -19.32 0.14
C GLU A 32 37.80 -19.06 -0.66
N LEU A 33 38.42 -20.11 -1.20
CA LEU A 33 39.61 -19.98 -2.05
C LEU A 33 39.27 -19.26 -3.36
N ARG A 34 38.10 -19.55 -3.95
CA ARG A 34 37.60 -18.89 -5.16
C ARG A 34 37.40 -17.39 -4.94
N GLU A 35 36.82 -17.01 -3.80
CA GLU A 35 36.68 -15.61 -3.42
C GLU A 35 38.04 -14.94 -3.18
N MET A 36 38.94 -15.58 -2.42
CA MET A 36 40.25 -15.02 -2.09
C MET A 36 41.09 -14.78 -3.36
N VAL A 37 41.13 -15.76 -4.25
CA VAL A 37 41.84 -15.67 -5.52
C VAL A 37 41.15 -14.66 -6.44
N GLY A 38 39.81 -14.63 -6.48
CA GLY A 38 39.05 -13.63 -7.24
C GLY A 38 39.30 -12.19 -6.78
N ARG A 39 39.40 -11.95 -5.47
CA ARG A 39 39.78 -10.63 -4.91
C ARG A 39 41.20 -10.25 -5.31
N ARG A 40 42.18 -11.14 -5.13
CA ARG A 40 43.57 -10.88 -5.53
C ARG A 40 43.75 -10.63 -7.03
N TYR A 41 43.05 -11.38 -7.88
CA TYR A 41 43.08 -11.14 -9.32
C TYR A 41 42.48 -9.78 -9.67
N ARG A 42 41.39 -9.37 -9.02
CA ARG A 42 40.84 -8.02 -9.16
C ARG A 42 41.83 -6.95 -8.71
N ASP A 43 42.45 -7.11 -7.53
CA ASP A 43 43.45 -6.17 -7.03
C ASP A 43 44.65 -6.02 -7.98
N VAL A 44 45.13 -7.12 -8.57
CA VAL A 44 46.22 -7.11 -9.56
C VAL A 44 45.76 -6.48 -10.88
N LEU A 45 44.54 -6.75 -11.32
CA LEU A 45 43.97 -6.11 -12.49
C LEU A 45 43.79 -4.61 -12.27
N GLU A 46 43.35 -4.18 -11.09
CA GLU A 46 43.25 -2.77 -10.70
C GLU A 46 44.61 -2.09 -10.63
N ALA A 47 45.60 -2.71 -10.00
CA ALA A 47 46.98 -2.19 -10.01
C ALA A 47 47.53 -2.11 -11.44
N SER A 48 47.20 -3.09 -12.29
CA SER A 48 47.61 -3.08 -13.70
C SER A 48 46.85 -2.03 -14.52
N THR A 49 45.55 -1.81 -14.27
CA THR A 49 44.79 -0.76 -14.97
C THR A 49 45.20 0.62 -14.48
N GLU A 50 45.54 0.82 -13.20
CA GLU A 50 46.11 2.07 -12.70
C GLU A 50 47.47 2.38 -13.36
N VAL A 51 48.34 1.37 -13.50
CA VAL A 51 49.63 1.52 -14.20
C VAL A 51 49.41 1.77 -15.69
N VAL A 52 48.51 1.04 -16.33
CA VAL A 52 48.18 1.21 -17.76
C VAL A 52 47.54 2.58 -18.00
N HIS A 53 46.62 3.03 -17.15
CA HIS A 53 46.00 4.35 -17.23
C HIS A 53 47.04 5.45 -16.99
N SER A 54 48.02 5.24 -16.09
CA SER A 54 49.19 6.13 -15.93
C SER A 54 50.02 6.20 -17.21
N THR A 55 50.30 5.08 -17.88
CA THR A 55 51.07 5.05 -19.13
C THR A 55 50.31 5.52 -20.37
N VAL A 56 49.01 5.25 -20.47
CA VAL A 56 48.15 5.67 -21.59
C VAL A 56 47.79 7.15 -21.48
N CYS A 57 47.59 7.67 -20.27
CA CYS A 57 47.51 9.12 -20.05
C CYS A 57 48.84 9.81 -20.37
N LYS A 58 49.99 9.20 -20.07
CA LYS A 58 51.30 9.72 -20.50
C LYS A 58 51.48 9.73 -22.02
N ALA A 59 50.93 8.73 -22.74
CA ALA A 59 51.08 8.64 -24.20
C ALA A 59 50.10 9.56 -24.98
N ARG A 60 48.91 9.86 -24.45
CA ARG A 60 47.92 10.75 -25.10
C ARG A 60 48.00 12.23 -24.70
N PHE A 61 48.73 12.56 -23.63
CA PHE A 61 48.95 13.94 -23.15
C PHE A 61 50.44 14.33 -23.13
N ASN A 62 51.18 14.03 -24.20
CA ASN A 62 52.49 14.64 -24.41
C ASN A 62 52.33 16.12 -24.76
N LEU A 63 52.16 16.98 -23.74
CA LEU A 63 52.57 18.39 -23.72
C LEU A 63 52.48 19.10 -22.36
N PHE A 64 52.09 18.44 -21.25
CA PHE A 64 52.18 19.07 -19.92
C PHE A 64 52.67 18.07 -18.87
N GLU A 65 53.72 18.47 -18.15
CA GLU A 65 54.24 17.78 -16.96
C GLU A 65 53.11 17.55 -15.95
N PHE A 66 52.72 16.28 -15.76
CA PHE A 66 51.76 15.93 -14.72
C PHE A 66 52.46 15.84 -13.37
N ARG A 67 52.22 16.85 -12.54
CA ARG A 67 52.34 16.73 -11.09
C ARG A 67 51.30 15.70 -10.62
N PRO A 68 51.65 14.73 -9.75
CA PRO A 68 50.64 13.82 -9.19
C PRO A 68 49.54 14.65 -8.52
N LEU A 69 48.28 14.35 -8.86
CA LEU A 69 47.11 15.02 -8.28
C LEU A 69 47.16 14.89 -6.76
N SER A 70 46.80 15.96 -6.06
CA SER A 70 46.65 15.87 -4.60
C SER A 70 45.51 14.91 -4.27
N ARG A 71 45.55 14.31 -3.07
CA ARG A 71 44.48 13.43 -2.58
C ARG A 71 43.11 14.11 -2.64
N GLU A 72 43.06 15.41 -2.39
CA GLU A 72 41.84 16.23 -2.48
C GLU A 72 41.32 16.32 -3.92
N GLN A 73 42.21 16.55 -4.89
CA GLN A 73 41.84 16.60 -6.30
C GLN A 73 41.32 15.24 -6.82
N GLN A 74 41.90 14.14 -6.35
CA GLN A 74 41.41 12.79 -6.70
C GLN A 74 39.97 12.56 -6.20
N ILE A 75 39.66 13.00 -4.98
CA ILE A 75 38.33 12.92 -4.41
C ILE A 75 37.33 13.76 -5.22
N SER A 76 37.69 14.99 -5.61
CA SER A 76 36.84 15.83 -6.46
C SER A 76 36.58 15.19 -7.84
N VAL A 77 37.58 14.54 -8.44
CA VAL A 77 37.38 13.79 -9.71
C VAL A 77 36.43 12.61 -9.52
N GLN A 78 36.56 11.85 -8.43
CA GLN A 78 35.64 10.74 -8.12
C GLN A 78 34.20 11.22 -7.94
N ARG A 79 33.99 12.33 -7.21
CA ARG A 79 32.66 12.96 -7.07
C ARG A 79 32.09 13.43 -8.40
N PHE A 80 32.94 13.97 -9.27
CA PHE A 80 32.53 14.41 -10.60
C PHE A 80 32.06 13.24 -11.48
N ILE A 81 32.79 12.12 -11.44
CA ILE A 81 32.39 10.88 -12.14
C ILE A 81 31.06 10.36 -11.58
N ALA A 82 30.93 10.29 -10.25
CA ALA A 82 29.70 9.86 -9.59
C ALA A 82 28.49 10.73 -9.97
N LEU A 83 28.64 12.06 -9.94
CA LEU A 83 27.61 13.01 -10.35
C LEU A 83 27.12 12.76 -11.78
N HIS A 84 28.04 12.55 -12.71
CA HIS A 84 27.70 12.29 -14.11
C HIS A 84 26.91 11.00 -14.29
N ARG A 85 27.27 9.94 -13.56
CA ARG A 85 26.57 8.65 -13.62
C ARG A 85 25.19 8.72 -12.99
N LEU A 86 25.06 9.28 -11.79
CA LEU A 86 23.77 9.42 -11.12
C LEU A 86 22.79 10.20 -11.99
N LEU A 87 23.23 11.29 -12.62
CA LEU A 87 22.37 12.07 -13.53
C LEU A 87 21.98 11.34 -14.83
N ALA A 88 22.69 10.27 -15.20
CA ALA A 88 22.38 9.48 -16.39
C ALA A 88 21.32 8.40 -16.10
N VAL A 89 21.27 7.92 -14.85
CA VAL A 89 20.43 6.80 -14.43
C VAL A 89 19.04 7.26 -13.96
N ILE A 90 18.87 8.52 -13.57
CA ILE A 90 17.57 9.08 -13.20
C ILE A 90 16.59 9.00 -14.38
N ASN A 91 15.37 8.51 -14.13
CA ASN A 91 14.31 8.27 -15.10
C ASN A 91 14.62 7.12 -16.09
N GLU A 92 15.48 6.17 -15.71
CA GLU A 92 15.59 4.90 -16.43
C GLU A 92 14.33 4.05 -16.20
N PRO A 93 13.88 3.26 -17.20
CA PRO A 93 12.61 2.53 -17.14
C PRO A 93 12.52 1.48 -16.03
N ASP A 94 13.67 1.03 -15.52
CA ASP A 94 13.77 0.05 -14.43
C ASP A 94 13.86 0.74 -13.05
N GLY A 95 13.96 2.07 -13.01
CA GLY A 95 14.01 2.87 -11.79
C GLY A 95 12.63 3.03 -11.15
N ASP A 96 12.58 2.95 -9.82
CA ASP A 96 11.40 3.36 -9.06
C ASP A 96 11.54 4.79 -8.53
N ALA A 97 10.40 5.40 -8.18
CA ALA A 97 10.31 6.79 -7.75
C ALA A 97 11.30 7.17 -6.61
N LEU A 98 11.49 6.26 -5.65
CA LEU A 98 12.39 6.48 -4.53
C LEU A 98 13.85 6.31 -4.94
N SER A 99 14.18 5.37 -5.80
CA SER A 99 15.53 5.20 -6.35
C SER A 99 15.97 6.44 -7.11
N ASP A 100 15.10 6.97 -7.98
CA ASP A 100 15.36 8.19 -8.76
C ASP A 100 15.51 9.41 -7.86
N SER A 101 14.62 9.56 -6.88
CA SER A 101 14.68 10.66 -5.91
C SER A 101 15.93 10.59 -5.03
N PHE A 102 16.35 9.38 -4.67
CA PHE A 102 17.58 9.14 -3.91
C PHE A 102 18.82 9.45 -4.76
N ALA A 103 18.86 8.96 -6.00
CA ALA A 103 19.93 9.24 -6.94
C ALA A 103 20.07 10.75 -7.20
N LEU A 104 18.95 11.46 -7.36
CA LEU A 104 18.93 12.90 -7.54
C LEU A 104 19.45 13.64 -6.30
N THR A 105 19.00 13.27 -5.11
CA THR A 105 19.42 13.94 -3.87
C THR A 105 20.91 13.71 -3.59
N LEU A 106 21.41 12.52 -3.92
CA LEU A 106 22.83 12.21 -3.90
C LEU A 106 23.60 13.06 -4.93
N ALA A 107 23.10 13.17 -6.15
CA ALA A 107 23.68 14.01 -7.20
C ALA A 107 23.72 15.49 -6.79
N GLU A 108 22.65 16.02 -6.19
CA GLU A 108 22.60 17.40 -5.66
C GLU A 108 23.65 17.63 -4.57
N LEU A 109 23.81 16.67 -3.67
CA LEU A 109 24.80 16.75 -2.60
C LEU A 109 26.23 16.75 -3.16
N LEU A 110 26.52 15.90 -4.14
CA LEU A 110 27.83 15.87 -4.82
C LEU A 110 28.08 17.15 -5.61
N HIS A 111 27.08 17.64 -6.35
CA HIS A 111 27.16 18.90 -7.09
C HIS A 111 27.45 20.08 -6.16
N LYS A 112 26.75 20.17 -5.03
CA LYS A 112 26.96 21.22 -4.02
C LYS A 112 28.38 21.19 -3.46
N GLN A 113 28.91 20.00 -3.15
CA GLN A 113 30.29 19.86 -2.67
C GLN A 113 31.30 20.34 -3.73
N LEU A 114 31.16 19.86 -4.97
CA LEU A 114 32.01 20.24 -6.09
C LEU A 114 31.96 21.74 -6.39
N ALA A 115 30.79 22.36 -6.32
CA ALA A 115 30.63 23.79 -6.56
C ALA A 115 31.30 24.67 -5.49
N THR A 116 31.54 24.14 -4.29
CA THR A 116 32.21 24.87 -3.20
C THR A 116 33.70 24.57 -3.08
N GLU A 117 34.20 23.54 -3.76
CA GLU A 117 35.59 23.12 -3.67
C GLU A 117 36.51 23.95 -4.59
N PRO A 118 37.79 24.14 -4.22
CA PRO A 118 38.78 24.78 -5.08
C PRO A 118 39.18 23.86 -6.23
N LEU A 119 38.37 23.84 -7.29
CA LEU A 119 38.58 23.02 -8.48
C LEU A 119 39.47 23.72 -9.53
N SER A 120 39.95 22.95 -10.50
CA SER A 120 40.59 23.53 -11.69
C SER A 120 39.57 24.37 -12.49
N PRO A 121 39.99 25.42 -13.22
CA PRO A 121 39.08 26.28 -13.97
C PRO A 121 38.19 25.53 -14.97
N GLN A 122 38.73 24.48 -15.61
CA GLN A 122 38.01 23.63 -16.54
C GLN A 122 36.92 22.82 -15.83
N MET A 123 37.25 22.15 -14.72
CA MET A 123 36.28 21.35 -13.97
C MET A 123 35.21 22.23 -13.32
N HIS A 124 35.59 23.41 -12.81
CA HIS A 124 34.65 24.39 -12.28
C HIS A 124 33.64 24.86 -13.35
N SER A 125 34.10 25.13 -14.59
CA SER A 125 33.22 25.50 -15.69
C SER A 125 32.19 24.41 -16.00
N VAL A 126 32.60 23.15 -16.04
CA VAL A 126 31.69 22.01 -16.29
C VAL A 126 30.71 21.82 -15.13
N VAL A 127 31.16 21.83 -13.88
CA VAL A 127 30.30 21.71 -12.69
C VAL A 127 29.27 22.84 -12.65
N THR A 128 29.68 24.07 -12.99
CA THR A 128 28.77 25.22 -13.09
C THR A 128 27.73 24.99 -14.19
N GLY A 129 28.13 24.47 -15.35
CA GLY A 129 27.23 24.11 -16.44
C GLY A 129 26.21 23.02 -16.09
N LEU A 130 26.57 22.08 -15.20
CA LEU A 130 25.68 21.02 -14.72
C LEU A 130 24.57 21.53 -13.80
N THR A 131 24.73 22.69 -13.16
CA THR A 131 23.72 23.28 -12.26
C THR A 131 22.35 23.37 -12.92
N GLY A 132 22.30 23.83 -14.17
CA GLY A 132 21.04 23.94 -14.93
C GLY A 132 20.43 22.58 -15.28
N ARG A 133 21.24 21.53 -15.42
CA ARG A 133 20.73 20.16 -15.62
C ARG A 133 20.15 19.59 -14.32
N VAL A 134 20.86 19.73 -13.20
CA VAL A 134 20.39 19.27 -11.88
C VAL A 134 19.05 19.90 -11.52
N ILE A 135 18.93 21.24 -11.66
CA ILE A 135 17.69 21.96 -11.36
C ILE A 135 16.53 21.52 -12.26
N ARG A 136 16.77 21.32 -13.56
CA ARG A 136 15.73 20.85 -14.49
C ARG A 136 15.29 19.44 -14.17
N THR A 137 16.23 18.55 -13.89
CA THR A 137 15.96 17.14 -13.52
C THR A 137 15.12 17.10 -12.25
N ARG A 138 15.45 17.91 -11.24
CA ARG A 138 14.64 18.03 -10.02
C ARG A 138 13.22 18.49 -10.26
N ARG A 139 13.05 19.54 -11.08
CA ARG A 139 11.71 20.07 -11.39
C ARG A 139 10.87 19.05 -12.16
N GLN A 140 11.48 18.35 -13.12
CA GLN A 140 10.82 17.32 -13.90
C GLN A 140 10.37 16.18 -13.01
N LEU A 141 11.31 15.58 -12.24
CA LEU A 141 10.99 14.48 -11.34
C LEU A 141 9.92 14.86 -10.33
N LEU A 142 9.97 16.07 -9.74
CA LEU A 142 8.90 16.51 -8.82
C LEU A 142 7.53 16.64 -9.51
N ALA A 143 7.49 17.13 -10.75
CA ALA A 143 6.25 17.26 -11.51
C ALA A 143 5.68 15.88 -11.83
N ASP A 144 6.52 14.97 -12.37
CA ASP A 144 6.12 13.59 -12.67
C ASP A 144 5.59 12.90 -11.41
N LEU A 145 6.27 13.08 -10.28
CA LEU A 145 5.83 12.47 -9.03
C LEU A 145 4.46 12.98 -8.55
N GLU A 146 4.20 14.29 -8.70
CA GLU A 146 2.95 14.94 -8.29
C GLU A 146 1.79 14.68 -9.25
N ASP A 147 2.07 14.44 -10.53
CA ASP A 147 1.06 14.11 -11.53
C ASP A 147 0.62 12.63 -11.39
N GLU A 148 1.57 11.71 -11.20
CA GLU A 148 1.31 10.26 -11.15
C GLU A 148 0.71 9.78 -9.81
N ILE A 149 0.97 10.48 -8.69
CA ILE A 149 0.51 10.07 -7.34
C ILE A 149 -1.01 9.83 -7.27
N GLY A 150 -1.77 10.55 -8.08
CA GLY A 150 -3.23 10.42 -8.16
C GLY A 150 -3.69 9.13 -8.86
N GLU A 151 -2.89 8.56 -9.74
CA GLU A 151 -3.24 7.33 -10.46
C GLU A 151 -2.98 6.07 -9.61
N LEU A 152 -2.13 6.21 -8.59
CA LEU A 152 -1.72 5.11 -7.73
C LEU A 152 -2.81 4.76 -6.69
N SER A 153 -3.23 3.50 -6.74
CA SER A 153 -4.20 2.92 -5.80
C SER A 153 -3.61 1.79 -4.93
N GLU A 154 -2.38 1.34 -5.23
CA GLU A 154 -1.68 0.31 -4.47
C GLU A 154 -0.83 0.93 -3.34
N PRO A 155 -1.02 0.51 -2.06
CA PRO A 155 -0.35 1.10 -0.91
C PRO A 155 1.18 1.12 -1.02
N GLY A 156 1.79 0.07 -1.55
CA GLY A 156 3.25 -0.02 -1.71
C GLY A 156 3.80 1.03 -2.68
N TRP A 157 3.14 1.23 -3.82
CA TRP A 157 3.54 2.22 -4.82
C TRP A 157 3.31 3.64 -4.30
N VAL A 158 2.17 3.88 -3.65
CA VAL A 158 1.89 5.18 -3.02
C VAL A 158 2.91 5.49 -1.93
N ALA A 159 3.28 4.52 -1.10
CA ALA A 159 4.29 4.73 -0.07
C ALA A 159 5.66 5.05 -0.67
N ASN A 160 6.03 4.39 -1.77
CA ASN A 160 7.27 4.66 -2.50
C ASN A 160 7.31 6.11 -3.01
N GLN A 161 6.23 6.53 -3.68
CA GLN A 161 6.04 7.88 -4.21
C GLN A 161 6.03 8.96 -3.12
N LEU A 162 5.31 8.73 -2.02
CA LEU A 162 5.26 9.67 -0.90
C LEU A 162 6.59 9.77 -0.15
N THR A 163 7.34 8.67 -0.07
CA THR A 163 8.69 8.69 0.52
C THR A 163 9.66 9.45 -0.38
N ALA A 164 9.55 9.30 -1.71
CA ALA A 164 10.27 10.09 -2.69
C ALA A 164 9.98 11.59 -2.56
N LEU A 165 8.70 11.97 -2.46
CA LEU A 165 8.28 13.36 -2.23
C LEU A 165 8.77 13.90 -0.88
N ALA A 166 8.74 13.09 0.18
CA ALA A 166 9.27 13.45 1.48
C ALA A 166 10.77 13.72 1.42
N LEU A 167 11.53 12.89 0.69
CA LEU A 167 12.97 13.05 0.49
C LEU A 167 13.28 14.35 -0.27
N LEU A 168 12.60 14.59 -1.39
CA LEU A 168 12.88 15.75 -2.23
C LEU A 168 12.40 17.04 -1.58
N ARG A 169 11.15 17.12 -1.11
CA ARG A 169 10.57 18.40 -0.64
C ARG A 169 10.78 18.65 0.85
N GLY A 170 11.08 17.62 1.65
CA GLY A 170 11.07 17.72 3.11
C GLY A 170 9.68 18.05 3.68
N THR A 171 8.62 17.63 2.99
CA THR A 171 7.22 17.95 3.33
C THR A 171 6.70 17.07 4.44
N ASP A 172 6.18 17.68 5.50
CA ASP A 172 5.62 17.01 6.67
C ASP A 172 4.51 16.02 6.32
N TYR A 173 4.29 15.08 7.24
CA TYR A 173 3.37 13.95 7.07
C TYR A 173 1.93 14.38 6.75
N GLU A 174 1.51 15.55 7.25
CA GLU A 174 0.22 16.15 6.91
C GLU A 174 0.14 16.60 5.45
N LYS A 175 1.18 17.29 4.97
CA LYS A 175 1.22 17.73 3.57
C LYS A 175 1.32 16.56 2.60
N LEU A 176 1.97 15.45 2.99
CA LEU A 176 1.98 14.23 2.18
C LEU A 176 0.56 13.66 1.99
N LEU A 177 -0.26 13.69 3.05
CA LEU A 177 -1.67 13.32 2.93
C LEU A 177 -2.43 14.26 2.00
N ASP A 178 -2.19 15.58 2.13
CA ASP A 178 -2.83 16.58 1.27
C ASP A 178 -2.47 16.42 -0.19
N VAL A 179 -1.19 16.14 -0.50
CA VAL A 179 -0.73 15.87 -1.86
C VAL A 179 -1.40 14.62 -2.42
N TYR A 180 -1.47 13.53 -1.65
CA TYR A 180 -2.15 12.31 -2.09
C TYR A 180 -3.64 12.55 -2.38
N LEU A 181 -4.37 13.19 -1.45
CA LEU A 181 -5.80 13.46 -1.61
C LEU A 181 -6.08 14.42 -2.78
N ALA A 182 -5.22 15.42 -3.00
CA ALA A 182 -5.32 16.33 -4.14
C ALA A 182 -5.10 15.60 -5.47
N GLY A 183 -4.09 14.73 -5.56
CA GLY A 183 -3.86 13.90 -6.74
C GLY A 183 -5.04 12.97 -7.03
N ARG A 184 -5.53 12.27 -6.00
CA ARG A 184 -6.71 11.37 -6.11
C ARG A 184 -7.97 12.12 -6.54
N LYS A 185 -8.15 13.35 -6.06
CA LYS A 185 -9.23 14.23 -6.52
C LYS A 185 -9.14 14.48 -8.02
N ASN A 186 -7.98 14.90 -8.52
CA ASN A 186 -7.81 15.19 -9.95
C ASN A 186 -8.03 13.93 -10.80
N PHE A 187 -7.49 12.78 -10.36
CA PHE A 187 -7.69 11.50 -11.04
C PHE A 187 -9.17 11.10 -11.10
N ILE A 188 -9.89 11.22 -9.98
CA ILE A 188 -11.33 10.91 -9.93
C ILE A 188 -12.12 11.91 -10.78
N ALA A 189 -11.72 13.18 -10.83
CA ALA A 189 -12.34 14.16 -11.72
C ALA A 189 -12.26 13.71 -13.18
N THR A 190 -11.06 13.36 -13.64
CA THR A 190 -10.83 12.84 -14.99
C THR A 190 -11.65 11.56 -15.22
N LEU A 191 -11.64 10.63 -14.25
CA LEU A 191 -12.42 9.39 -14.34
C LEU A 191 -13.93 9.65 -14.46
N THR A 192 -14.48 10.64 -13.76
CA THR A 192 -15.90 10.99 -13.90
C THR A 192 -16.24 11.60 -15.26
N THR A 193 -15.29 12.28 -15.89
CA THR A 193 -15.47 12.81 -17.25
C THR A 193 -15.33 11.73 -18.33
N GLU A 194 -14.49 10.72 -18.09
CA GLU A 194 -14.18 9.67 -19.07
C GLU A 194 -15.06 8.41 -18.91
N SER A 195 -15.48 8.08 -17.69
CA SER A 195 -16.20 6.85 -17.38
C SER A 195 -17.67 7.11 -17.04
N SER A 196 -18.57 6.32 -17.65
CA SER A 196 -20.02 6.42 -17.47
C SER A 196 -20.57 5.66 -16.25
N SER A 197 -19.69 5.06 -15.44
CA SER A 197 -20.08 4.14 -14.37
C SER A 197 -19.81 4.73 -12.99
N LEU A 198 -20.86 4.98 -12.21
CA LEU A 198 -20.72 5.36 -10.80
C LEU A 198 -19.94 4.30 -9.99
N LEU A 199 -19.94 3.03 -10.41
CA LEU A 199 -19.22 1.95 -9.74
C LEU A 199 -17.70 2.09 -9.84
N SER A 200 -17.15 2.62 -10.95
CA SER A 200 -15.70 2.85 -11.07
C SER A 200 -15.24 3.93 -10.09
N VAL A 201 -15.99 5.03 -10.00
CA VAL A 201 -15.74 6.14 -9.07
C VAL A 201 -15.81 5.66 -7.62
N VAL A 202 -16.85 4.92 -7.24
CA VAL A 202 -16.99 4.38 -5.88
C VAL A 202 -15.88 3.38 -5.55
N SER A 203 -15.45 2.56 -6.51
CA SER A 203 -14.32 1.65 -6.34
C SER A 203 -13.02 2.41 -6.07
N GLU A 204 -12.72 3.47 -6.84
CA GLU A 204 -11.50 4.27 -6.66
C GLU A 204 -11.51 5.10 -5.37
N LEU A 205 -12.68 5.58 -4.92
CA LEU A 205 -12.85 6.18 -3.60
C LEU A 205 -12.52 5.16 -2.49
N LYS A 206 -13.02 3.92 -2.61
CA LYS A 206 -12.73 2.85 -1.65
C LYS A 206 -11.24 2.54 -1.58
N LYS A 207 -10.57 2.39 -2.73
CA LYS A 207 -9.12 2.13 -2.78
C LYS A 207 -8.33 3.26 -2.13
N THR A 208 -8.70 4.51 -2.41
CA THR A 208 -8.09 5.69 -1.77
C THR A 208 -8.17 5.62 -0.25
N LEU A 209 -9.34 5.30 0.30
CA LEU A 209 -9.51 5.20 1.76
C LEU A 209 -8.71 4.05 2.38
N VAL A 210 -8.59 2.91 1.68
CA VAL A 210 -7.74 1.79 2.12
C VAL A 210 -6.27 2.22 2.20
N VAL A 211 -5.78 2.92 1.19
CA VAL A 211 -4.41 3.47 1.19
C VAL A 211 -4.22 4.46 2.34
N VAL A 212 -5.18 5.37 2.55
CA VAL A 212 -5.10 6.34 3.66
C VAL A 212 -5.08 5.63 5.01
N GLU A 213 -5.92 4.62 5.19
CA GLU A 213 -5.98 3.85 6.43
C GLU A 213 -4.65 3.14 6.72
N GLN A 214 -4.13 2.39 5.75
CA GLN A 214 -2.87 1.64 5.93
C GLN A 214 -1.67 2.57 6.10
N LEU A 215 -1.49 3.52 5.18
CA LEU A 215 -0.31 4.36 5.17
C LEU A 215 -0.31 5.38 6.31
N PHE A 216 -1.45 6.03 6.57
CA PHE A 216 -1.53 7.14 7.52
C PHE A 216 -2.11 6.77 8.89
N ALA A 217 -3.20 6.02 8.95
CA ALA A 217 -3.85 5.71 10.22
C ALA A 217 -3.14 4.58 10.99
N GLN A 218 -2.69 3.54 10.28
CA GLN A 218 -1.93 2.42 10.85
C GLN A 218 -0.42 2.75 10.96
N GLY A 219 0.02 3.83 10.33
CA GLY A 219 1.38 4.36 10.43
C GLY A 219 2.41 3.61 9.58
N GLU A 220 1.99 2.86 8.56
CA GLU A 220 2.93 2.14 7.69
C GLU A 220 3.87 3.09 6.94
N LEU A 221 3.40 4.25 6.49
CA LEU A 221 4.26 5.23 5.82
C LEU A 221 5.37 5.74 6.75
N VAL A 222 5.09 5.91 8.05
CA VAL A 222 6.13 6.28 9.03
C VAL A 222 7.19 5.19 9.11
N ARG A 223 6.79 3.92 9.14
CA ARG A 223 7.73 2.78 9.18
C ARG A 223 8.57 2.70 7.91
N ILE A 224 7.96 2.94 6.75
CA ILE A 224 8.65 2.92 5.44
C ILE A 224 9.66 4.06 5.36
N ILE A 225 9.28 5.29 5.73
CA ILE A 225 10.21 6.43 5.79
C ILE A 225 11.35 6.15 6.78
N GLN A 226 11.05 5.57 7.95
CA GLN A 226 12.08 5.19 8.93
C GLN A 226 13.02 4.10 8.40
N ALA A 227 12.50 3.12 7.65
CA ALA A 227 13.31 2.11 6.99
C ALA A 227 14.24 2.73 5.94
N ALA A 228 13.71 3.66 5.12
CA ALA A 228 14.49 4.42 4.14
C ALA A 228 15.51 5.38 4.79
N ALA A 229 15.27 5.82 6.03
CA ALA A 229 16.18 6.64 6.83
C ALA A 229 17.28 5.84 7.56
N SER A 230 17.25 4.51 7.46
CA SER A 230 18.29 3.64 8.02
C SER A 230 19.64 3.93 7.36
N PRO A 231 20.75 4.00 8.13
CA PRO A 231 22.07 4.25 7.55
C PRO A 231 22.54 3.14 6.60
N SER A 232 21.94 1.94 6.69
CA SER A 232 22.22 0.83 5.80
C SER A 232 21.36 0.84 4.53
N TYR A 233 20.29 1.63 4.50
CA TYR A 233 19.36 1.65 3.36
C TYR A 233 20.01 2.32 2.16
N ARG A 234 20.00 1.60 1.05
CA ARG A 234 20.41 2.08 -0.26
C ARG A 234 19.52 1.39 -1.30
N PRO A 235 18.98 2.14 -2.28
CA PRO A 235 18.29 1.51 -3.40
C PRO A 235 19.24 0.61 -4.20
N ALA A 236 18.71 -0.49 -4.76
CA ALA A 236 19.49 -1.45 -5.54
C ALA A 236 20.27 -0.78 -6.69
N LEU A 237 19.67 0.25 -7.29
CA LEU A 237 20.27 1.11 -8.31
C LEU A 237 21.55 1.81 -7.86
N ILE A 238 21.62 2.23 -6.60
CA ILE A 238 22.80 2.87 -6.02
C ILE A 238 23.82 1.80 -5.60
N GLU A 239 23.34 0.65 -5.14
CA GLU A 239 24.19 -0.47 -4.77
C GLU A 239 24.97 -1.02 -5.98
N SER A 240 24.35 -1.14 -7.15
CA SER A 240 25.06 -1.53 -8.39
C SER A 240 26.17 -0.54 -8.75
N ILE A 241 25.89 0.77 -8.71
CA ILE A 241 26.88 1.83 -8.98
C ILE A 241 28.07 1.76 -8.00
N ILE A 242 27.81 1.40 -6.74
CA ILE A 242 28.86 1.26 -5.71
C ILE A 242 29.68 -0.02 -5.91
N CYS A 243 29.03 -1.13 -6.26
CA CYS A 243 29.66 -2.45 -6.38
C CYS A 243 30.50 -2.62 -7.65
N ASP A 244 30.18 -1.89 -8.72
CA ASP A 244 30.89 -2.00 -10.01
C ASP A 244 32.23 -1.22 -10.05
N GLU A 245 32.61 -0.57 -8.95
CA GLU A 245 33.69 0.42 -8.93
C GLU A 245 34.77 0.14 -7.88
N ALA A 246 35.91 0.82 -8.05
CA ALA A 246 37.06 0.70 -7.16
C ALA A 246 36.66 1.00 -5.69
N PHE A 247 37.26 0.26 -4.75
CA PHE A 247 36.91 0.32 -3.32
C PHE A 247 36.87 1.74 -2.73
N THR A 248 37.76 2.65 -3.17
CA THR A 248 37.78 4.04 -2.70
C THR A 248 36.59 4.86 -3.18
N PHE A 249 36.09 4.59 -4.39
CA PHE A 249 34.90 5.23 -4.95
C PHE A 249 33.65 4.76 -4.21
N GLY A 250 33.52 3.44 -3.99
CA GLY A 250 32.42 2.87 -3.22
C GLY A 250 32.35 3.42 -1.80
N ARG A 251 33.50 3.52 -1.10
CA ARG A 251 33.54 4.12 0.25
C ARG A 251 33.11 5.58 0.28
N LEU A 252 33.47 6.37 -0.74
CA LEU A 252 33.07 7.77 -0.84
C LEU A 252 31.55 7.87 -1.02
N LEU A 253 31.00 7.14 -1.99
CA LEU A 253 29.56 7.14 -2.26
C LEU A 253 28.75 6.62 -1.08
N MET A 254 29.23 5.62 -0.35
CA MET A 254 28.57 5.14 0.87
C MET A 254 28.44 6.25 1.93
N ALA A 255 29.49 7.03 2.14
CA ALA A 255 29.48 8.12 3.11
C ALA A 255 28.52 9.25 2.70
N ASP A 256 28.44 9.56 1.41
CA ASP A 256 27.52 10.57 0.88
C ASP A 256 26.07 10.06 0.79
N ALA A 257 25.84 8.78 0.50
CA ALA A 257 24.53 8.13 0.56
C ALA A 257 23.96 8.10 1.98
N GLU A 258 24.81 7.87 2.99
CA GLU A 258 24.39 7.97 4.39
C GLU A 258 23.90 9.40 4.72
N ARG A 259 24.52 10.44 4.14
CA ARG A 259 24.04 11.83 4.31
C ARG A 259 22.66 12.05 3.71
N VAL A 260 22.31 11.36 2.62
CA VAL A 260 20.95 11.38 2.04
C VAL A 260 19.96 10.74 3.00
N THR A 261 20.26 9.54 3.52
CA THR A 261 19.37 8.86 4.50
C THR A 261 19.16 9.68 5.79
N ARG A 262 20.17 10.46 6.20
CA ARG A 262 20.04 11.38 7.35
C ARG A 262 19.00 12.48 7.11
N GLN A 263 18.83 12.96 5.87
CA GLN A 263 17.77 13.94 5.58
C GLN A 263 16.37 13.38 5.86
N LEU A 264 16.16 12.10 5.56
CA LEU A 264 14.93 11.38 5.93
C LEU A 264 14.82 11.09 7.43
N ARG A 265 15.94 11.05 8.16
CA ARG A 265 15.92 10.87 9.62
C ARG A 265 15.53 12.15 10.35
N ASP A 266 15.99 13.28 9.83
CA ASP A 266 15.64 14.61 10.34
C ASP A 266 14.19 14.99 10.00
N PHE A 267 13.55 14.22 9.13
CA PHE A 267 12.13 14.28 8.86
C PHE A 267 11.31 13.95 10.12
N LYS A 268 10.61 14.94 10.67
CA LYS A 268 9.68 14.76 11.78
C LYS A 268 8.39 14.08 11.30
N ALA A 269 8.44 12.77 11.11
CA ALA A 269 7.26 11.94 10.90
C ALA A 269 6.52 11.74 12.23
N SER A 270 5.89 12.80 12.74
CA SER A 270 4.93 12.64 13.83
C SER A 270 3.67 12.02 13.24
N PRO A 271 3.24 10.82 13.70
CA PRO A 271 2.02 10.21 13.20
C PRO A 271 0.85 11.15 13.45
N LEU A 272 0.00 11.32 12.44
CA LEU A 272 -1.20 12.14 12.57
C LEU A 272 -2.18 11.49 13.52
N LEU A 273 -2.86 12.31 14.32
CA LEU A 273 -4.01 11.84 15.08
C LEU A 273 -5.07 11.34 14.11
N THR A 274 -5.62 10.15 14.37
CA THR A 274 -6.63 9.52 13.52
C THR A 274 -7.82 10.45 13.28
N GLN A 275 -8.22 11.25 14.28
CA GLN A 275 -9.25 12.27 14.16
C GLN A 275 -8.97 13.31 13.06
N LYS A 276 -7.71 13.71 12.91
CA LYS A 276 -7.28 14.69 11.90
C LYS A 276 -7.26 14.09 10.50
N ILE A 277 -6.85 12.83 10.38
CA ILE A 277 -6.93 12.07 9.12
C ILE A 277 -8.39 11.97 8.67
N TYR A 278 -9.28 11.58 9.58
CA TYR A 278 -10.71 11.49 9.29
C TYR A 278 -11.33 12.84 8.90
N ALA A 279 -10.92 13.93 9.54
CA ALA A 279 -11.38 15.27 9.18
C ALA A 279 -11.01 15.63 7.73
N LYS A 280 -9.75 15.41 7.32
CA LYS A 280 -9.28 15.65 5.95
C LYS A 280 -9.96 14.74 4.92
N CYS A 281 -10.15 13.46 5.25
CA CYS A 281 -10.87 12.54 4.37
C CYS A 281 -12.33 12.95 4.21
N SER A 282 -12.99 13.38 5.29
CA SER A 282 -14.36 13.86 5.23
C SER A 282 -14.46 15.13 4.39
N GLU A 283 -13.55 16.08 4.57
CA GLU A 283 -13.48 17.30 3.77
C GLU A 283 -13.32 16.96 2.28
N TRP A 284 -12.36 16.08 1.96
CA TRP A 284 -12.12 15.59 0.61
C TRP A 284 -13.38 14.96 -0.02
N ILE A 285 -14.04 14.01 0.68
CA ILE A 285 -15.29 13.38 0.20
C ILE A 285 -16.41 14.42 0.00
N THR A 286 -16.55 15.39 0.91
CA THR A 286 -17.58 16.43 0.79
C THR A 286 -17.32 17.39 -0.35
N LEU A 287 -16.04 17.69 -0.63
CA LEU A 287 -15.63 18.55 -1.74
C LEU A 287 -15.91 17.84 -3.07
N GLU A 288 -15.55 16.55 -3.20
CA GLU A 288 -15.90 15.73 -4.37
C GLU A 288 -17.43 15.70 -4.57
N SER A 289 -18.19 15.48 -3.50
CA SER A 289 -19.66 15.45 -3.55
C SER A 289 -20.26 16.78 -4.00
N THR A 290 -19.56 17.90 -3.79
CA THR A 290 -20.05 19.24 -4.17
C THR A 290 -19.63 19.63 -5.58
N THR A 291 -18.42 19.24 -6.01
CA THR A 291 -17.87 19.58 -7.33
C THR A 291 -18.53 18.78 -8.46
N TYR A 292 -18.91 17.52 -8.26
CA TYR A 292 -19.54 16.72 -9.34
C TYR A 292 -21.08 16.72 -9.34
N PHE A 293 -21.73 17.16 -8.24
CA PHE A 293 -23.19 17.04 -8.09
C PHE A 293 -23.95 18.38 -7.88
N GLY A 294 -23.36 19.53 -8.21
CA GLY A 294 -24.09 20.82 -8.29
C GLY A 294 -24.68 21.02 -9.69
N VAL A 295 -25.89 21.54 -9.95
CA VAL A 295 -27.02 22.08 -9.18
C VAL A 295 -28.25 21.63 -9.97
N SER A 296 -28.98 20.59 -9.55
CA SER A 296 -30.38 20.27 -9.96
C SER A 296 -30.85 18.84 -9.60
N ASP A 297 -30.00 17.97 -9.04
CA ASP A 297 -30.35 16.55 -8.95
C ASP A 297 -30.81 16.10 -7.53
N PRO A 298 -31.95 15.40 -7.36
CA PRO A 298 -32.36 14.76 -6.10
C PRO A 298 -31.32 13.80 -5.47
N ALA A 299 -30.25 13.45 -6.19
CA ALA A 299 -29.09 12.74 -5.67
C ALA A 299 -28.36 13.48 -4.52
N ARG A 300 -28.46 14.82 -4.46
CA ARG A 300 -27.82 15.67 -3.43
C ARG A 300 -28.33 15.40 -2.00
N ALA A 301 -29.60 15.00 -1.85
CA ALA A 301 -30.19 14.64 -0.56
C ALA A 301 -29.75 13.23 -0.08
N SER A 302 -29.41 12.34 -1.01
CA SER A 302 -28.92 10.99 -0.71
C SER A 302 -27.42 10.98 -0.38
N LEU A 303 -26.64 11.90 -0.97
CA LEU A 303 -25.18 11.97 -0.75
C LEU A 303 -24.76 12.85 0.45
N SER A 304 -25.48 13.93 0.74
CA SER A 304 -25.25 14.73 1.97
C SER A 304 -25.69 14.00 3.25
N SER A 305 -26.67 13.10 3.13
CA SER A 305 -26.98 12.12 4.17
C SER A 305 -25.90 11.03 4.23
N LEU A 306 -25.37 10.55 3.11
CA LEU A 306 -24.21 9.63 3.07
C LEU A 306 -22.93 10.21 3.66
N SER A 307 -22.62 11.51 3.56
CA SER A 307 -21.39 12.10 4.10
C SER A 307 -21.41 12.25 5.62
N ARG A 308 -22.54 12.67 6.22
CA ARG A 308 -22.74 12.60 7.68
C ARG A 308 -22.87 11.16 8.18
N LEU A 309 -23.45 10.29 7.35
CA LEU A 309 -23.50 8.86 7.65
C LEU A 309 -22.16 8.18 7.42
N GLN A 310 -21.19 8.70 6.65
CA GLN A 310 -19.91 8.06 6.24
C GLN A 310 -18.86 8.01 7.36
N LEU A 311 -18.81 9.05 8.19
CA LEU A 311 -18.08 9.01 9.46
C LEU A 311 -18.72 8.02 10.45
N GLN A 312 -20.05 7.89 10.42
CA GLN A 312 -20.79 6.83 11.12
C GLN A 312 -20.73 5.47 10.38
N PHE A 313 -20.27 5.43 9.12
CA PHE A 313 -20.18 4.28 8.22
C PHE A 313 -18.84 3.60 8.39
N CYS A 314 -17.76 4.28 8.78
CA CYS A 314 -16.58 3.55 9.26
C CYS A 314 -16.91 2.74 10.53
N PHE A 315 -17.62 3.35 11.50
CA PHE A 315 -18.07 2.64 12.71
C PHE A 315 -19.20 1.61 12.45
N SER A 316 -20.11 1.87 11.50
CA SER A 316 -21.21 0.95 11.16
C SER A 316 -20.78 -0.14 10.16
N PHE A 317 -19.78 0.10 9.32
CA PHE A 317 -19.21 -0.88 8.41
C PHE A 317 -18.34 -1.87 9.18
N GLU A 318 -17.53 -1.44 10.16
CA GLU A 318 -16.82 -2.37 11.04
C GLU A 318 -17.79 -3.25 11.86
N ARG A 319 -18.90 -2.68 12.35
CA ARG A 319 -19.96 -3.44 13.04
C ARG A 319 -20.77 -4.34 12.11
N CYS A 320 -21.16 -3.88 10.93
CA CYS A 320 -21.82 -4.71 9.93
C CYS A 320 -20.89 -5.83 9.47
N PHE A 321 -19.62 -5.52 9.20
CA PHE A 321 -18.59 -6.48 8.84
C PHE A 321 -18.38 -7.50 9.97
N ARG A 322 -18.36 -7.10 11.25
CA ARG A 322 -18.37 -8.04 12.39
C ARG A 322 -19.60 -8.92 12.41
N CYS A 323 -20.80 -8.37 12.22
CA CYS A 323 -22.04 -9.15 12.21
C CYS A 323 -22.07 -10.15 11.06
N ILE A 324 -21.63 -9.73 9.88
CA ILE A 324 -21.54 -10.56 8.67
C ILE A 324 -20.46 -11.63 8.84
N SER A 325 -19.28 -11.25 9.33
CA SER A 325 -18.20 -12.17 9.67
C SER A 325 -18.64 -13.21 10.71
N THR A 326 -19.38 -12.79 11.74
CA THR A 326 -19.93 -13.69 12.76
C THR A 326 -20.99 -14.63 12.17
N PHE A 327 -21.86 -14.12 11.31
CA PHE A 327 -22.88 -14.91 10.60
C PHE A 327 -22.21 -15.97 9.71
N TYR A 328 -21.28 -15.58 8.85
CA TYR A 328 -20.57 -16.50 7.97
C TYR A 328 -19.66 -17.48 8.74
N THR A 329 -19.06 -17.06 9.85
CA THR A 329 -18.32 -17.97 10.76
C THR A 329 -19.26 -18.99 11.40
N GLY A 330 -20.48 -18.59 11.77
CA GLY A 330 -21.51 -19.49 12.29
C GLY A 330 -22.01 -20.49 11.24
N VAL A 331 -22.24 -20.02 10.01
CA VAL A 331 -22.60 -20.86 8.85
C VAL A 331 -21.49 -21.87 8.57
N GLN A 332 -20.23 -21.43 8.56
CA GLN A 332 -19.07 -22.29 8.31
C GLN A 332 -18.84 -23.30 9.43
N SER A 333 -18.96 -22.90 10.70
CA SER A 333 -18.82 -23.81 11.84
C SER A 333 -19.93 -24.87 11.86
N THR A 334 -21.17 -24.50 11.50
CA THR A 334 -22.27 -25.45 11.38
C THR A 334 -22.05 -26.42 10.24
N ARG A 335 -21.55 -25.94 9.09
CA ARG A 335 -21.15 -26.79 7.97
C ARG A 335 -20.03 -27.76 8.34
N GLU A 336 -19.00 -27.31 9.05
CA GLU A 336 -17.91 -28.19 9.53
C GLU A 336 -18.43 -29.27 10.50
N ARG A 337 -19.49 -28.98 11.25
CA ARG A 337 -20.18 -29.99 12.07
C ARG A 337 -20.98 -30.96 11.21
N CYS A 338 -21.66 -30.49 10.17
CA CYS A 338 -22.33 -31.37 9.20
C CYS A 338 -21.31 -32.26 8.46
N ALA A 339 -20.18 -31.72 8.01
CA ALA A 339 -19.12 -32.50 7.36
C ALA A 339 -18.49 -33.53 8.32
N ARG A 340 -18.30 -33.16 9.59
CA ARG A 340 -17.87 -34.13 10.63
C ARG A 340 -18.92 -35.20 10.89
N TYR A 341 -20.22 -34.86 10.87
CA TYR A 341 -21.30 -35.83 11.00
C TYR A 341 -21.31 -36.81 9.80
N GLU A 342 -21.09 -36.32 8.59
CA GLU A 342 -20.95 -37.14 7.38
C GLU A 342 -19.77 -38.13 7.46
N GLN A 343 -18.66 -37.73 8.07
CA GLN A 343 -17.48 -38.59 8.27
C GLN A 343 -17.69 -39.72 9.28
N VAL A 344 -18.71 -39.64 10.13
CA VAL A 344 -18.98 -40.65 11.18
C VAL A 344 -19.89 -41.77 10.65
N GLU A 345 -20.34 -41.73 9.38
CA GLU A 345 -21.14 -42.77 8.69
C GLU A 345 -22.36 -43.29 9.51
N LEU A 346 -22.90 -42.48 10.42
CA LEU A 346 -24.01 -42.90 11.29
C LEU A 346 -25.38 -42.87 10.62
N ASP A 347 -25.51 -42.23 9.44
CA ASP A 347 -26.80 -41.99 8.78
C ASP A 347 -26.74 -42.22 7.26
N VAL A 348 -27.80 -42.86 6.72
CA VAL A 348 -27.89 -43.28 5.31
C VAL A 348 -28.22 -42.12 4.36
N GLN A 349 -28.46 -40.89 4.85
CA GLN A 349 -28.99 -39.79 4.02
C GLN A 349 -28.37 -38.40 4.36
N PRO A 350 -27.08 -38.18 4.06
CA PRO A 350 -26.40 -36.90 4.26
C PRO A 350 -27.06 -35.74 3.48
N GLU A 351 -27.71 -36.04 2.35
CA GLU A 351 -28.46 -35.04 1.59
C GLU A 351 -29.66 -34.46 2.36
N ARG A 352 -30.34 -35.26 3.19
CA ARG A 352 -31.45 -34.75 4.02
C ARG A 352 -30.98 -33.75 5.07
N VAL A 353 -29.79 -33.95 5.62
CA VAL A 353 -29.20 -33.04 6.62
C VAL A 353 -28.79 -31.72 5.97
N ARG A 354 -28.15 -31.77 4.80
CA ARG A 354 -27.81 -30.57 4.01
C ARG A 354 -29.05 -29.80 3.59
N GLU A 355 -30.09 -30.51 3.17
CA GLU A 355 -31.36 -29.92 2.77
C GLU A 355 -32.10 -29.27 3.96
N SER A 356 -32.15 -29.95 5.11
CA SER A 356 -32.71 -29.38 6.33
C SER A 356 -31.93 -28.15 6.80
N PHE A 357 -30.61 -28.15 6.70
CA PHE A 357 -29.78 -26.99 7.05
C PHE A 357 -30.03 -25.81 6.11
N ALA A 358 -30.02 -26.04 4.79
CA ALA A 358 -30.27 -25.00 3.81
C ALA A 358 -31.71 -24.45 3.88
N SER A 359 -32.69 -25.30 4.22
CA SER A 359 -34.07 -24.87 4.52
C SER A 359 -34.13 -24.00 5.76
N GLU A 360 -33.49 -24.38 6.86
CA GLU A 360 -33.50 -23.58 8.10
C GLU A 360 -32.76 -22.25 7.90
N LEU A 361 -31.65 -22.24 7.15
CA LEU A 361 -30.93 -21.02 6.78
C LEU A 361 -31.81 -20.07 5.96
N TYR A 362 -32.55 -20.60 4.98
CA TYR A 362 -33.52 -19.84 4.21
C TYR A 362 -34.65 -19.28 5.11
N THR A 363 -35.19 -20.09 6.03
CA THR A 363 -36.19 -19.66 7.01
C THR A 363 -35.66 -18.56 7.93
N VAL A 364 -34.38 -18.59 8.31
CA VAL A 364 -33.74 -17.50 9.07
C VAL A 364 -33.71 -16.22 8.25
N ILE A 365 -33.34 -16.28 6.96
CA ILE A 365 -33.36 -15.11 6.06
C ILE A 365 -34.79 -14.59 5.90
N GLU A 366 -35.76 -15.47 5.67
CA GLU A 366 -37.17 -15.10 5.53
C GLU A 366 -37.74 -14.44 6.80
N ARG A 367 -37.42 -14.98 7.98
CA ARG A 367 -37.80 -14.39 9.28
C ARG A 367 -37.12 -13.06 9.53
N CYS A 368 -35.89 -12.89 9.06
CA CYS A 368 -35.15 -11.63 9.19
C CYS A 368 -35.63 -10.55 8.21
N PHE A 369 -36.13 -10.95 7.04
CA PHE A 369 -36.46 -10.06 5.93
C PHE A 369 -37.83 -10.38 5.28
N PRO A 370 -38.95 -10.31 6.02
CA PRO A 370 -40.26 -10.63 5.48
C PRO A 370 -40.72 -9.59 4.43
N LEU A 371 -41.33 -10.06 3.34
CA LEU A 371 -41.90 -9.24 2.25
C LEU A 371 -43.31 -8.70 2.53
N SER A 372 -43.96 -9.14 3.60
CA SER A 372 -45.36 -8.81 3.89
C SER A 372 -45.48 -7.78 5.02
N PRO A 373 -46.30 -6.72 4.86
CA PRO A 373 -46.67 -5.83 5.94
C PRO A 373 -47.67 -6.53 6.87
N THR A 374 -47.19 -7.46 7.70
CA THR A 374 -47.98 -7.98 8.81
C THR A 374 -47.81 -7.09 10.04
N PRO A 375 -48.86 -6.91 10.86
CA PRO A 375 -48.89 -5.91 11.91
C PRO A 375 -47.84 -6.22 12.98
N ARG A 376 -46.83 -5.35 13.06
CA ARG A 376 -45.99 -4.90 14.22
C ARG A 376 -45.41 -5.91 15.23
N VAL A 377 -45.80 -7.17 15.28
CA VAL A 377 -45.47 -8.08 16.40
C VAL A 377 -44.11 -8.76 16.25
N CYS A 378 -43.62 -8.99 15.02
CA CYS A 378 -42.29 -9.61 14.81
C CYS A 378 -41.18 -8.58 14.57
N VAL A 379 -41.52 -7.35 14.17
CA VAL A 379 -40.55 -6.25 14.00
C VAL A 379 -39.98 -5.85 15.35
N GLU A 380 -40.72 -5.97 16.46
CA GLU A 380 -40.20 -5.67 17.79
C GLU A 380 -39.08 -6.61 18.23
N ALA A 381 -39.04 -7.88 17.86
CA ALA A 381 -37.95 -8.79 18.30
C ALA A 381 -36.61 -8.49 17.60
N LEU A 382 -36.66 -8.14 16.30
CA LEU A 382 -35.48 -7.76 15.52
C LEU A 382 -35.11 -6.28 15.74
N SER A 383 -36.10 -5.40 15.88
CA SER A 383 -35.90 -4.02 16.33
C SER A 383 -35.39 -3.96 17.77
N PHE A 384 -35.76 -4.89 18.66
CA PHE A 384 -35.22 -4.99 20.04
C PHE A 384 -33.77 -5.54 20.07
N ARG A 385 -33.41 -6.45 19.15
CA ARG A 385 -32.00 -6.89 19.00
C ARG A 385 -31.14 -5.86 18.26
N MET A 386 -31.71 -5.12 17.32
CA MET A 386 -31.05 -4.04 16.58
C MET A 386 -31.02 -2.71 17.35
N SER A 387 -31.98 -2.43 18.24
CA SER A 387 -31.96 -1.25 19.12
C SER A 387 -30.91 -1.37 20.21
N LYS A 388 -30.49 -2.59 20.57
CA LYS A 388 -29.27 -2.83 21.35
C LYS A 388 -27.96 -2.48 20.60
N LEU A 389 -28.01 -2.20 19.30
CA LEU A 389 -26.86 -1.64 18.57
C LEU A 389 -26.72 -0.12 18.75
N HIS A 390 -27.76 0.56 19.26
CA HIS A 390 -27.76 1.99 19.66
C HIS A 390 -28.44 2.18 21.02
N PRO A 391 -27.70 2.02 22.15
CA PRO A 391 -28.22 2.42 23.45
C PRO A 391 -28.18 3.95 23.52
N GLY A 392 -29.23 4.63 23.06
CA GLY A 392 -29.30 6.09 23.26
C GLY A 392 -30.34 6.91 22.49
N THR A 393 -31.04 6.39 21.48
CA THR A 393 -31.99 7.20 20.72
C THR A 393 -33.26 6.44 20.39
N SER A 394 -34.15 6.36 21.37
CA SER A 394 -35.56 6.03 21.17
C SER A 394 -36.21 7.14 20.34
N GLY A 395 -36.26 7.01 19.01
CA GLY A 395 -37.03 7.93 18.18
C GLY A 395 -36.86 7.85 16.67
N ASN A 396 -35.72 7.40 16.13
CA ASN A 396 -35.46 7.49 14.68
C ASN A 396 -35.60 6.15 13.95
N THR A 397 -36.82 5.84 13.50
CA THR A 397 -37.16 4.71 12.62
C THR A 397 -36.33 4.67 11.33
N SER A 398 -35.86 5.82 10.84
CA SER A 398 -35.04 5.93 9.63
C SER A 398 -33.65 5.27 9.72
N VAL A 399 -33.05 5.22 10.92
CA VAL A 399 -31.70 4.65 11.14
C VAL A 399 -31.76 3.11 11.14
N GLY A 400 -32.84 2.54 11.65
CA GLY A 400 -33.09 1.09 11.64
C GLY A 400 -33.28 0.55 10.23
N GLU A 401 -34.07 1.25 9.41
CA GLU A 401 -34.31 0.87 8.01
C GLU A 401 -33.02 0.94 7.17
N LEU A 402 -32.22 1.99 7.34
CA LEU A 402 -30.95 2.10 6.61
C LEU A 402 -29.94 1.00 7.01
N SER A 403 -29.92 0.62 8.28
CA SER A 403 -29.07 -0.48 8.76
C SER A 403 -29.52 -1.84 8.20
N ARG A 404 -30.83 -2.03 8.06
CA ARG A 404 -31.42 -3.21 7.40
C ARG A 404 -31.06 -3.27 5.92
N ALA A 405 -31.17 -2.17 5.18
CA ALA A 405 -30.76 -2.10 3.77
C ALA A 405 -29.26 -2.42 3.59
N ARG A 406 -28.40 -1.89 4.46
CA ARG A 406 -26.95 -2.17 4.44
C ARG A 406 -26.64 -3.64 4.70
N LEU A 407 -27.32 -4.27 5.65
CA LEU A 407 -27.14 -5.69 5.95
C LEU A 407 -27.57 -6.57 4.76
N CYS A 408 -28.70 -6.25 4.11
CA CYS A 408 -29.16 -6.96 2.91
C CYS A 408 -28.14 -6.88 1.78
N LEU A 409 -27.66 -5.68 1.46
CA LEU A 409 -26.66 -5.47 0.42
C LEU A 409 -25.35 -6.19 0.76
N ALA A 410 -24.92 -6.14 2.01
CA ALA A 410 -23.68 -6.77 2.42
C ALA A 410 -23.78 -8.31 2.42
N LEU A 411 -24.95 -8.90 2.72
CA LEU A 411 -25.21 -10.33 2.52
C LEU A 411 -25.23 -10.72 1.04
N LEU A 412 -25.75 -9.87 0.16
CA LEU A 412 -25.72 -10.06 -1.30
C LEU A 412 -24.30 -9.96 -1.88
N HIS A 413 -23.43 -9.15 -1.27
CA HIS A 413 -22.08 -8.86 -1.77
C HIS A 413 -20.96 -9.66 -1.08
N CYS A 414 -21.23 -10.34 0.03
CA CYS A 414 -20.23 -11.18 0.71
C CYS A 414 -20.21 -12.58 0.12
N ASP A 415 -19.04 -12.97 -0.41
CA ASP A 415 -18.64 -14.31 -0.85
C ASP A 415 -19.79 -15.16 -1.44
N SER A 416 -20.06 -14.93 -2.72
CA SER A 416 -21.06 -15.66 -3.50
C SER A 416 -20.82 -17.18 -3.50
N THR A 417 -19.58 -17.63 -3.32
CA THR A 417 -19.28 -19.07 -3.29
C THR A 417 -19.73 -19.71 -1.99
N SER A 418 -19.46 -19.07 -0.85
CA SER A 418 -19.94 -19.52 0.46
C SER A 418 -21.46 -19.45 0.58
N PHE A 419 -22.09 -18.40 0.05
CA PHE A 419 -23.54 -18.26 0.03
C PHE A 419 -24.22 -19.36 -0.80
N CYS A 420 -23.75 -19.62 -2.03
CA CYS A 420 -24.26 -20.69 -2.89
C CYS A 420 -24.06 -22.07 -2.27
N GLN A 421 -22.92 -22.31 -1.62
CA GLN A 421 -22.63 -23.57 -0.94
C GLN A 421 -23.52 -23.77 0.30
N ALA A 422 -23.79 -22.71 1.07
CA ALA A 422 -24.67 -22.75 2.24
C ALA A 422 -26.14 -23.03 1.86
N MET A 423 -26.56 -22.63 0.65
CA MET A 423 -27.88 -22.92 0.08
C MET A 423 -27.94 -24.26 -0.68
N ASN A 424 -26.99 -25.17 -0.43
CA ASN A 424 -26.90 -26.48 -1.07
C ASN A 424 -26.85 -26.42 -2.62
N LYS A 425 -26.39 -25.29 -3.19
CA LYS A 425 -26.40 -25.00 -4.65
C LYS A 425 -27.79 -25.11 -5.30
N ASP A 426 -28.86 -25.02 -4.52
CA ASP A 426 -30.23 -24.97 -5.03
C ASP A 426 -30.47 -23.60 -5.68
N GLY A 427 -30.50 -23.59 -7.02
CA GLY A 427 -30.67 -22.37 -7.80
C GLY A 427 -31.99 -21.64 -7.54
N GLU A 428 -33.07 -22.37 -7.23
CA GLU A 428 -34.37 -21.76 -6.93
C GLU A 428 -34.35 -21.08 -5.56
N ARG A 429 -33.76 -21.74 -4.56
CA ARG A 429 -33.60 -21.20 -3.20
C ARG A 429 -32.66 -20.00 -3.16
N ILE A 430 -31.55 -20.07 -3.91
CA ILE A 430 -30.62 -18.95 -4.05
C ILE A 430 -31.33 -17.76 -4.70
N ALA A 431 -32.04 -17.98 -5.82
CA ALA A 431 -32.79 -16.91 -6.49
C ALA A 431 -33.90 -16.34 -5.60
N ALA A 432 -34.59 -17.17 -4.83
CA ALA A 432 -35.60 -16.74 -3.87
C ALA A 432 -34.99 -15.89 -2.74
N ALA A 433 -33.87 -16.33 -2.15
CA ALA A 433 -33.17 -15.58 -1.11
C ALA A 433 -32.60 -14.25 -1.63
N SER A 434 -32.04 -14.23 -2.84
CA SER A 434 -31.56 -13.01 -3.48
C SER A 434 -32.71 -12.05 -3.79
N ARG A 435 -33.86 -12.54 -4.26
CA ARG A 435 -35.06 -11.70 -4.46
C ARG A 435 -35.56 -11.12 -3.14
N LEU A 436 -35.59 -11.92 -2.08
CA LEU A 436 -35.97 -11.49 -0.73
C LEU A 436 -35.06 -10.38 -0.22
N LEU A 437 -33.74 -10.57 -0.31
CA LEU A 437 -32.76 -9.60 0.14
C LEU A 437 -32.79 -8.30 -0.68
N ASN A 438 -32.93 -8.39 -2.00
CA ASN A 438 -33.06 -7.22 -2.87
C ASN A 438 -34.35 -6.44 -2.60
N ALA A 439 -35.49 -7.12 -2.51
CA ALA A 439 -36.76 -6.48 -2.20
C ALA A 439 -36.76 -5.86 -0.78
N ALA A 440 -36.19 -6.54 0.21
CA ALA A 440 -36.04 -5.98 1.55
C ALA A 440 -35.08 -4.77 1.59
N ALA A 441 -34.02 -4.77 0.78
CA ALA A 441 -33.13 -3.62 0.63
C ALA A 441 -33.86 -2.44 -0.03
N GLU A 442 -34.60 -2.69 -1.10
CA GLU A 442 -35.41 -1.67 -1.78
C GLU A 442 -36.49 -1.08 -0.88
N ASP A 443 -37.24 -1.91 -0.16
CA ASP A 443 -38.29 -1.46 0.75
C ASP A 443 -37.73 -0.60 1.88
N SER A 444 -36.61 -1.03 2.49
CA SER A 444 -35.95 -0.24 3.53
C SER A 444 -35.38 1.09 2.99
N LEU A 445 -34.90 1.12 1.75
CA LEU A 445 -34.47 2.37 1.08
C LEU A 445 -35.66 3.27 0.71
N ARG A 446 -36.83 2.71 0.37
CA ARG A 446 -38.07 3.45 0.09
C ARG A 446 -38.68 4.03 1.36
N CYS A 447 -38.75 3.25 2.45
CA CYS A 447 -39.24 3.70 3.75
C CYS A 447 -38.33 4.77 4.39
N GLY A 448 -37.01 4.66 4.20
CA GLY A 448 -36.05 5.68 4.61
C GLY A 448 -36.28 7.05 3.94
N LYS A 449 -36.72 7.06 2.67
CA LYS A 449 -37.06 8.30 1.93
C LYS A 449 -38.33 8.97 2.48
N LEU A 450 -39.38 8.21 2.78
CA LEU A 450 -40.65 8.75 3.26
C LEU A 450 -40.55 9.37 4.67
N ALA A 451 -39.80 8.74 5.58
CA ALA A 451 -39.57 9.27 6.92
C ALA A 451 -38.77 10.59 6.90
N HIS A 452 -37.83 10.73 5.96
CA HIS A 452 -37.00 11.93 5.81
C HIS A 452 -37.74 13.11 5.16
N CYS A 453 -38.77 12.83 4.33
CA CYS A 453 -39.68 13.85 3.81
C CYS A 453 -40.66 14.35 4.89
N ALA A 454 -41.16 13.48 5.75
CA ALA A 454 -42.08 13.85 6.84
C ALA A 454 -41.42 14.73 7.91
N SER A 455 -40.13 14.50 8.23
CA SER A 455 -39.40 15.33 9.20
C SER A 455 -39.01 16.72 8.66
N HIS A 456 -39.08 16.94 7.34
CA HIS A 456 -38.71 18.22 6.71
C HIS A 456 -39.91 19.16 6.51
N PHE A 457 -41.14 18.63 6.54
CA PHE A 457 -42.39 19.38 6.60
C PHE A 457 -42.93 19.33 8.03
N GLY A 458 -42.30 20.06 8.94
CA GLY A 458 -42.89 20.37 10.24
C GLY A 458 -44.12 21.26 10.06
N LEU A 459 -45.28 20.67 9.79
CA LEU A 459 -46.55 21.28 10.11
C LEU A 459 -46.69 21.24 11.64
N GLN A 460 -46.42 22.38 12.28
CA GLN A 460 -46.96 22.66 13.61
C GLN A 460 -48.49 22.65 13.48
N GLU A 461 -49.12 21.58 13.96
CA GLU A 461 -50.53 21.66 14.36
C GLU A 461 -50.61 22.57 15.59
N GLU A 462 -51.11 23.79 15.39
CA GLU A 462 -51.59 24.64 16.48
C GLU A 462 -52.80 23.97 17.16
N PRO A 463 -52.85 23.90 18.49
CA PRO A 463 -54.04 23.44 19.20
C PRO A 463 -55.04 24.59 19.29
N HIS A 464 -56.10 24.56 18.49
CA HIS A 464 -57.26 25.43 18.73
C HIS A 464 -58.09 24.91 19.92
N SER A 465 -58.19 25.77 20.94
CA SER A 465 -59.29 25.79 21.91
C SER A 465 -60.44 26.61 21.34
#